data_AF-A0A7L8S6S6-F1
#
_entry.id   AF-A0A7L8S6S6-F1
#
_cell.length_a   1.000
_cell.length_b   1.000
_cell.length_c   1.000
_cell.angle_alpha   90.00
_cell.angle_beta   90.00
_cell.angle_gamma   90.00
#
_symmetry.space_group_name_H-M   'P 1'
#
loop_
_entity.id
_entity.type
_entity.pdbx_description
1 polymer ?
#
loop_
_entity_poly.entity_id
_entity_poly.type
_entity_poly.pdbx_seq_one_letter_code
_entity_poly.pdbx_strand_id
1 'polypeptide(L)'
;MTMGASYPRNKIIVIESEIGEPVVAGFVDDLKGKQLAVKFEVDGSINISSDGEEPIRITKHTARMIANLSDAAGHVWIELQRYRSIDGWADWEEMAFRPVDAAQR
;
A
#
# COMPACT_ATOMS: atom_id res chain seq x y z
N MET A 1 6.95 -5.55 -22.77
CA MET A 1 7.76 -5.33 -21.56
C MET A 1 7.19 -4.12 -20.83
N THR A 2 6.20 -4.33 -19.96
CA THR A 2 5.73 -3.28 -19.04
C THR A 2 6.72 -3.28 -17.88
N MET A 3 7.66 -2.32 -17.88
CA MET A 3 8.47 -2.03 -16.71
C MET A 3 7.51 -1.62 -15.59
N GLY A 4 7.23 -2.54 -14.67
CA GLY A 4 6.32 -2.30 -13.56
C GLY A 4 6.84 -1.16 -12.71
N ALA A 5 5.97 -0.21 -12.37
CA ALA A 5 6.27 0.87 -11.44
C ALA A 5 6.93 0.29 -10.17
N SER A 6 8.13 0.75 -9.83
CA SER A 6 8.83 0.29 -8.63
C SER A 6 8.32 1.08 -7.44
N TYR A 7 7.50 0.44 -6.61
CA TYR A 7 7.01 1.05 -5.38
C TYR A 7 8.09 1.02 -4.27
N PRO A 8 8.16 2.07 -3.43
CA PRO A 8 9.10 2.10 -2.32
C PRO A 8 8.79 0.99 -1.32
N ARG A 9 9.84 0.31 -0.85
CA ARG A 9 9.72 -0.68 0.23
C ARG A 9 9.70 0.01 1.58
N ASN A 10 9.02 -0.59 2.56
CA ASN A 10 8.99 -0.11 3.94
C ASN A 10 8.53 1.36 4.06
N LYS A 11 7.56 1.75 3.24
CA LYS A 11 6.85 3.03 3.32
C LYS A 11 5.37 2.80 3.12
N ILE A 12 4.56 3.59 3.82
CA ILE A 12 3.15 3.72 3.53
C ILE A 12 2.98 4.72 2.39
N ILE A 13 2.09 4.37 1.46
CA ILE A 13 1.63 5.22 0.38
C ILE A 13 0.11 5.14 0.30
N VAL A 14 -0.51 6.19 -0.22
CA VAL A 14 -1.90 6.16 -0.65
C VAL A 14 -1.91 5.91 -2.15
N ILE A 15 -2.73 4.98 -2.62
CA ILE A 15 -2.93 4.71 -4.06
C ILE A 15 -4.43 4.72 -4.37
N GLU A 16 -4.76 4.93 -5.63
CA GLU A 16 -6.14 4.83 -6.12
C GLU A 16 -6.50 3.37 -6.38
N SER A 17 -7.68 2.96 -5.90
CA SER A 17 -8.28 1.67 -6.25
C SER A 17 -8.93 1.72 -7.63
N GLU A 18 -9.34 0.55 -8.13
CA GLU A 18 -10.04 0.44 -9.42
C GLU A 18 -11.38 1.18 -9.47
N ILE A 19 -11.95 1.50 -8.31
CA ILE A 19 -13.22 2.23 -8.17
C ILE A 19 -13.02 3.70 -7.78
N GLY A 20 -11.80 4.23 -7.81
CA GLY A 20 -11.50 5.63 -7.52
C GLY A 20 -11.42 5.98 -6.03
N GLU A 21 -11.34 4.99 -5.15
CA GLU A 21 -11.22 5.20 -3.70
C GLU A 21 -9.77 5.07 -3.20
N PRO A 22 -9.36 5.79 -2.13
CA PRO A 22 -8.04 5.69 -1.56
C PRO A 22 -7.80 4.33 -0.92
N VAL A 23 -6.61 3.79 -1.16
CA VAL A 23 -6.09 2.58 -0.52
C VAL A 23 -4.78 2.94 0.15
N VAL A 24 -4.69 2.66 1.45
CA VAL A 24 -3.43 2.79 2.19
C VAL A 24 -2.67 1.48 2.08
N ALA A 25 -1.50 1.54 1.44
CA ALA A 25 -0.70 0.36 1.14
C ALA A 25 0.78 0.55 1.49
N GLY A 26 1.45 -0.56 1.75
CA GLY A 26 2.90 -0.65 1.84
C GLY A 26 3.41 -1.83 1.03
N PHE A 27 4.71 -1.81 0.73
CA PHE A 27 5.35 -2.87 -0.05
C PHE A 27 6.50 -3.48 0.74
N VAL A 28 6.54 -4.80 0.78
CA VAL A 28 7.58 -5.60 1.43
C VAL A 28 8.02 -6.72 0.51
N ASP A 29 9.19 -7.29 0.76
CA ASP A 29 9.64 -8.47 0.01
C ASP A 29 9.38 -9.74 0.82
N ASP A 30 8.96 -10.80 0.13
CA ASP A 30 8.90 -12.14 0.67
C ASP A 30 10.32 -12.76 0.80
N LEU A 31 10.39 -13.99 1.29
CA LEU A 31 11.67 -14.70 1.47
C LEU A 31 12.42 -14.94 0.14
N LYS A 32 11.72 -14.98 -1.00
CA LYS A 32 12.29 -15.18 -2.33
C LYS A 32 12.63 -13.85 -3.01
N GLY A 33 12.42 -12.70 -2.35
CA GLY A 33 12.64 -11.37 -2.92
C GLY A 33 11.53 -10.88 -3.84
N LYS A 34 10.36 -11.55 -3.85
CA LYS A 34 9.16 -11.10 -4.55
C LYS A 34 8.51 -9.97 -3.76
N GLN A 35 8.25 -8.85 -4.42
CA GLN A 35 7.52 -7.75 -3.80
C GLN A 35 6.05 -8.12 -3.59
N LEU A 36 5.56 -7.91 -2.37
CA LEU A 36 4.19 -8.10 -1.94
C LEU A 36 3.55 -6.74 -1.64
N ALA A 37 2.33 -6.54 -2.12
CA ALA A 37 1.49 -5.43 -1.70
C ALA A 37 0.77 -5.81 -0.39
N VAL A 38 0.86 -4.94 0.60
CA VAL A 38 0.19 -5.05 1.89
C VAL A 38 -0.77 -3.88 2.01
N LYS A 39 -2.07 -4.16 2.02
CA LYS A 39 -3.11 -3.16 2.20
C LYS A 39 -3.54 -3.12 3.66
N PHE A 40 -3.75 -1.92 4.17
CA PHE A 40 -4.16 -1.67 5.54
C PHE A 40 -5.55 -1.05 5.51
N GLU A 41 -6.51 -1.72 6.14
CA GLU A 41 -7.90 -1.25 6.16
C GLU A 41 -8.15 -0.34 7.37
N VAL A 42 -9.22 0.45 7.30
CA VAL A 42 -9.61 1.40 8.37
C VAL A 42 -9.91 0.67 9.69
N ASP A 43 -10.39 -0.57 9.63
CA ASP A 43 -10.69 -1.40 10.79
C ASP A 43 -9.45 -2.06 11.43
N GLY A 44 -8.26 -1.81 10.88
CA GLY A 44 -7.00 -2.40 11.33
C GLY A 44 -6.71 -3.78 10.75
N SER A 45 -7.54 -4.31 9.86
CA SER A 45 -7.23 -5.53 9.13
C SER A 45 -6.11 -5.31 8.11
N ILE A 46 -5.33 -6.36 7.87
CA ILE A 46 -4.16 -6.34 6.98
C ILE A 46 -4.38 -7.38 5.88
N ASN A 47 -4.43 -6.90 4.64
CA ASN A 47 -4.64 -7.73 3.46
C ASN A 47 -3.32 -7.88 2.69
N ILE A 48 -2.86 -9.11 2.51
CA ILE A 48 -1.66 -9.43 1.72
C ILE A 48 -2.09 -10.32 0.55
N SER A 49 -1.97 -9.79 -0.67
CA SER A 49 -2.37 -10.51 -1.87
C SER A 49 -1.29 -11.51 -2.29
N SER A 50 -1.71 -12.74 -2.60
CA SER A 50 -0.91 -13.76 -3.27
C SER A 50 -1.49 -14.02 -4.67
N ASP A 51 -0.65 -14.40 -5.62
CA ASP A 51 -1.10 -14.99 -6.90
C ASP A 51 -1.61 -16.43 -6.73
N GLY A 52 -1.44 -17.02 -5.55
CA GLY A 52 -1.99 -18.34 -5.20
C GLY A 52 -1.16 -19.51 -5.72
N GLU A 53 -0.12 -19.26 -6.53
CA GLU A 53 0.77 -20.31 -7.04
C GLU A 53 1.71 -20.85 -5.95
N GLU A 54 2.15 -19.98 -5.05
CA GLU A 54 3.11 -20.31 -3.99
C GLU A 54 2.66 -19.74 -2.63
N PRO A 55 2.95 -20.43 -1.52
CA PRO A 55 2.76 -19.87 -0.19
C PRO A 55 3.62 -18.60 0.00
N ILE A 56 3.01 -17.55 0.56
CA ILE A 56 3.76 -16.39 1.03
C ILE A 56 4.60 -16.81 2.24
N ARG A 57 5.92 -16.64 2.13
CA ARG A 57 6.86 -16.90 3.24
C ARG A 57 7.55 -15.60 3.59
N ILE A 58 7.43 -15.16 4.83
CA ILE A 58 8.05 -13.93 5.32
C ILE A 58 8.97 -14.22 6.51
N THR A 59 10.00 -13.38 6.69
CA THR A 59 10.86 -13.47 7.85
C THR A 59 10.22 -12.81 9.07
N LYS A 60 10.75 -13.08 10.27
CA LYS A 60 10.40 -12.34 11.49
C LYS A 60 10.63 -10.83 11.34
N HIS A 61 11.65 -10.43 10.59
CA HIS A 61 11.93 -9.03 10.31
C HIS A 61 10.82 -8.42 9.45
N THR A 62 10.43 -9.08 8.36
CA THR A 62 9.32 -8.67 7.49
C THR A 62 8.00 -8.56 8.25
N ALA A 63 7.68 -9.52 9.12
CA ALA A 63 6.47 -9.44 9.96
C ALA A 63 6.46 -8.19 10.86
N ARG A 64 7.61 -7.82 11.46
CA ARG A 64 7.73 -6.58 12.24
C ARG A 64 7.58 -5.33 11.39
N MET A 65 8.13 -5.33 10.17
CA MET A 65 7.94 -4.21 9.25
C MET A 65 6.46 -4.02 8.92
N ILE A 66 5.72 -5.11 8.65
CA ILE A 66 4.27 -5.05 8.40
C ILE A 66 3.54 -4.45 9.60
N ALA A 67 3.88 -4.83 10.82
CA ALA A 67 3.27 -4.25 12.03
C ALA A 67 3.53 -2.74 12.13
N ASN A 68 4.78 -2.29 11.95
CA ASN A 68 5.12 -0.86 11.99
C ASN A 68 4.42 -0.07 10.87
N LEU A 69 4.28 -0.67 9.69
CA LEU A 69 3.54 -0.08 8.58
C LEU A 69 2.05 0.03 8.92
N SER A 70 1.47 -0.95 9.62
CA SER A 70 0.08 -0.89 10.07
C SER A 70 -0.17 0.28 11.03
N ASP A 71 0.75 0.52 11.97
CA ASP A 71 0.65 1.67 12.87
C ASP A 71 0.71 3.00 12.11
N ALA A 72 1.65 3.11 11.15
CA ALA A 72 1.75 4.28 10.27
C ALA A 72 0.50 4.46 9.39
N ALA A 73 -0.07 3.37 8.89
CA ALA A 73 -1.30 3.38 8.10
C ALA A 73 -2.48 3.93 8.89
N GLY A 74 -2.57 3.64 10.19
CA GLY A 74 -3.59 4.21 11.08
C GLY A 74 -3.55 5.74 11.09
N HIS A 75 -2.35 6.33 11.15
CA HIS A 75 -2.20 7.79 11.06
C HIS A 75 -2.64 8.35 9.71
N VAL A 76 -2.28 7.69 8.61
CA VAL A 76 -2.69 8.08 7.26
C VAL A 76 -4.21 7.99 7.09
N TRP A 77 -4.84 6.95 7.64
CA TRP A 77 -6.30 6.83 7.62
C TRP A 77 -7.00 7.95 8.37
N ILE A 78 -6.46 8.39 9.53
CA ILE A 78 -6.98 9.54 10.28
C ILE A 78 -6.90 10.82 9.45
N GLU A 79 -5.79 11.04 8.74
CA GLU A 79 -5.65 12.19 7.85
C GLU A 79 -6.63 12.12 6.68
N LEU A 80 -6.78 10.92 6.10
CA LEU A 80 -7.70 10.68 5.00
C LEU A 80 -9.15 11.00 5.38
N GLN A 81 -9.58 10.75 6.63
CA GLN A 81 -10.97 11.03 7.05
C GLN A 81 -11.46 12.46 6.74
N ARG A 82 -10.56 13.44 6.58
CA ARG A 82 -10.90 14.81 6.17
C ARG A 82 -11.51 14.91 4.76
N TYR A 83 -11.24 13.92 3.92
CA TYR A 83 -11.69 13.80 2.53
C TYR A 83 -12.91 12.87 2.38
N ARG A 84 -13.44 12.34 3.49
CA ARG A 84 -14.63 11.49 3.47
C ARG A 84 -15.88 12.36 3.51
N SER A 85 -16.73 12.21 2.51
CA SER A 85 -18.04 12.84 2.39
C SER A 85 -19.17 11.80 2.47
N ILE A 86 -20.43 12.28 2.45
CA ILE A 86 -21.62 11.40 2.37
C ILE A 86 -21.63 10.61 1.06
N ASP A 87 -21.15 11.23 -0.03
CA ASP A 87 -21.18 10.66 -1.38
C ASP A 87 -19.93 9.81 -1.70
N GLY A 88 -18.97 9.72 -0.77
CA GLY A 88 -17.74 8.96 -0.93
C GLY A 88 -16.49 9.78 -0.64
N TRP A 89 -15.37 9.38 -1.25
CA TRP A 89 -14.09 10.06 -1.11
C TRP A 89 -13.95 11.17 -2.16
N ALA A 90 -13.45 12.34 -1.77
CA ALA A 90 -13.23 13.47 -2.67
C ALA A 90 -11.99 14.29 -2.27
N ASP A 91 -11.26 14.79 -3.26
CA ASP A 91 -10.10 15.69 -3.11
C ASP A 91 -8.90 15.09 -2.33
N TRP A 92 -8.81 13.77 -2.23
CA TRP A 92 -7.72 13.07 -1.53
C TRP A 92 -6.51 12.80 -2.43
N GLU A 93 -6.62 13.01 -3.74
CA GLU A 93 -5.66 12.62 -4.77
C GLU A 93 -4.31 13.35 -4.67
N GLU A 94 -4.24 14.44 -3.91
CA GLU A 94 -2.98 15.10 -3.56
C GLU A 94 -2.13 14.29 -2.57
N MET A 95 -2.76 13.41 -1.78
CA MET A 95 -2.06 12.46 -0.91
C MET A 95 -1.60 11.21 -1.66
N ALA A 96 -2.11 10.98 -2.88
CA ALA A 96 -1.80 9.79 -3.65
C ALA A 96 -0.33 9.77 -4.09
N PHE A 97 0.33 8.64 -3.90
CA PHE A 97 1.66 8.40 -4.41
C PHE A 97 1.63 8.31 -5.94
N ARG A 98 2.38 9.19 -6.58
CA ARG A 98 2.59 9.17 -8.03
C ARG A 98 3.99 8.60 -8.29
N PRO A 99 4.10 7.37 -8.84
CA PRO A 99 5.42 6.87 -9.23
C PRO A 99 6.00 7.83 -10.27
N VAL A 100 7.24 8.26 -10.05
CA VAL A 100 7.97 9.02 -11.08
C VAL A 100 8.27 8.04 -12.21
N ASP A 101 7.74 8.29 -13.40
CA ASP A 101 8.06 7.50 -14.58
C ASP A 101 9.59 7.44 -14.73
N ALA A 102 10.12 6.22 -14.85
CA ALA A 102 11.54 5.99 -15.10
C ALA A 102 12.00 6.48 -16.50
N ALA A 103 11.15 7.21 -17.23
CA ALA A 103 11.33 7.64 -18.61
C ALA A 103 12.04 9.01 -18.78
N GLN A 104 12.57 9.62 -17.71
CA GLN A 104 13.30 10.90 -17.80
C GLN A 104 14.73 10.83 -17.23
N ARG A 105 15.50 9.80 -17.60
CA ARG A 105 16.96 9.82 -17.48
C ARG A 105 17.62 9.50 -18.81
#